data_AF-A0A351Y5A8-F1
#
_entry.id   AF-A0A351Y5A8-F1
#
_cell.length_a   1.000
_cell.length_b   1.000
_cell.length_c   1.000
_cell.angle_alpha   90.00
_cell.angle_beta   90.00
_cell.angle_gamma   90.00
#
_symmetry.space_group_name_H-M   'P 1'
#
loop_
_entity.id
_entity.type
_entity.pdbx_description
1 polymer ?
#
loop_
_entity_poly.entity_id
_entity_poly.type
_entity_poly.pdbx_seq_one_letter_code
_entity_poly.pdbx_strand_id
1 'polypeptide(L)' 'MKLLDEKLISRFRQIGEQIHTKNPLILAKFYAPWNDWEWLVSEYYPEANAFYGYVIKDGR' A
#
# COMPACT_ATOMS: atom_id res chain seq x y z
N MET A 1 5.52 -0.30 18.15
CA MET A 1 5.07 0.53 17.02
C MET A 1 3.95 -0.22 16.29
N LYS A 2 2.72 0.31 16.23
CA LYS A 2 1.63 -0.26 15.43
C LYS A 2 1.58 0.52 14.12
N LEU A 3 2.20 -0.01 13.06
CA LEU A 3 2.34 0.69 11.77
C LEU A 3 1.05 0.68 10.94
N LEU A 4 0.22 -0.34 11.12
CA LEU A 4 -1.12 -0.40 10.57
C LEU A 4 -2.10 0.01 11.67
N ASP A 5 -2.53 1.27 11.64
CA ASP A 5 -3.48 1.83 12.60
C ASP A 5 -4.92 1.85 12.06
N GLU A 6 -5.88 2.10 12.95
CA GLU A 6 -7.31 2.12 12.60
C GLU A 6 -7.65 3.18 11.56
N LYS A 7 -6.92 4.30 11.55
CA LYS A 7 -7.13 5.39 10.59
C LYS A 7 -6.73 4.95 9.19
N LEU A 8 -5.59 4.29 9.05
CA LEU A 8 -5.10 3.76 7.78
C LEU A 8 -5.99 2.62 7.28
N ILE A 9 -6.39 1.69 8.16
CA ILE A 9 -7.36 0.63 7.81
C ILE A 9 -8.69 1.23 7.34
N SER A 10 -9.20 2.24 8.06
CA SER A 10 -10.43 2.92 7.66
C SER A 10 -10.28 3.61 6.30
N ARG A 11 -9.10 4.15 5.98
CA ARG A 11 -8.83 4.76 4.68
C ARG A 11 -8.81 3.73 3.55
N PHE A 12 -8.18 2.57 3.76
CA PHE A 12 -8.22 1.47 2.78
C PHE A 12 -9.66 1.01 2.52
N ARG A 13 -10.48 0.83 3.56
CA ARG A 13 -11.89 0.46 3.42
C ARG A 13 -12.72 1.50 2.69
N GLN A 14 -12.45 2.78 2.91
CA GLN A 14 -13.17 3.88 2.26
C GLN A 14 -12.88 3.94 0.75
N ILE A 15 -11.64 3.67 0.35
CA ILE A 15 -11.23 3.72 -1.06
C ILE A 15 -11.61 2.43 -1.81
N GLY A 16 -11.44 1.27 -1.16
CA GLY A 16 -11.77 -0.03 -1.74
C GLY A 16 -10.75 -0.52 -2.78
N GLU A 17 -11.17 -1.51 -3.57
CA GLU A 17 -10.38 -2.14 -4.64
C GLU A 17 -10.14 -1.15 -5.79
N GLN A 18 -8.92 -1.16 -6.34
CA GLN A 18 -8.49 -0.25 -7.40
C GLN A 18 -7.87 -0.99 -8.60
N ILE A 19 -8.08 -2.31 -8.71
CA ILE A 19 -7.46 -3.18 -9.73
C ILE A 19 -7.76 -2.76 -11.19
N HIS A 20 -8.90 -2.12 -11.42
CA HIS A 20 -9.31 -1.61 -12.73
C HIS A 20 -9.10 -0.09 -12.90
N THR A 21 -8.51 0.56 -11.90
CA THR A 21 -8.25 2.00 -11.92
C THR A 21 -6.93 2.29 -12.62
N LYS A 22 -6.98 3.00 -13.76
CA LYS A 22 -5.79 3.35 -14.55
C LYS A 22 -4.71 4.07 -13.74
N ASN A 23 -5.12 4.95 -12.82
CA ASN A 23 -4.24 5.71 -11.93
C ASN A 23 -4.72 5.50 -10.48
N PRO A 24 -4.31 4.39 -9.82
CA PRO A 24 -4.77 4.09 -8.47
C PRO A 24 -4.17 5.07 -7.45
N LEU A 25 -4.93 5.35 -6.41
CA LEU A 25 -4.46 6.16 -5.28
C LEU A 25 -3.56 5.31 -4.40
N ILE A 26 -2.33 5.77 -4.21
CA ILE A 26 -1.38 5.18 -3.25
C ILE A 26 -1.68 5.72 -1.85
N LEU A 27 -1.93 4.82 -0.91
CA LEU A 27 -2.36 5.12 0.46
C LEU A 27 -1.24 4.90 1.49
N ALA A 28 -0.27 4.05 1.18
CA ALA A 28 0.91 3.85 2.00
C ALA A 28 2.14 3.60 1.12
N LYS A 29 3.32 3.89 1.67
CA LYS A 29 4.61 3.60 1.06
C LYS A 29 5.49 2.90 2.09
N PHE A 30 5.97 1.71 1.76
CA PHE A 30 6.95 0.99 2.57
C PHE A 30 8.31 1.04 1.88
N TYR A 31 9.38 1.16 2.67
CA TYR A 31 10.75 1.12 2.18
C TYR A 31 11.47 -0.09 2.78
N ALA A 32 12.33 -0.74 1.99
CA ALA A 32 13.24 -1.75 2.50
C ALA A 32 14.51 -1.06 3.02
N PRO A 33 14.88 -1.23 4.31
CA PRO A 33 16.05 -0.55 4.85
C PRO A 33 17.39 -1.07 4.31
N TRP A 34 17.40 -2.16 3.54
CA TRP A 34 18.60 -2.80 3.01
C TRP A 34 18.80 -2.61 1.49
N ASN A 35 17.87 -1.96 0.79
CA ASN A 35 18.00 -1.65 -0.64
C ASN A 35 17.10 -0.46 -1.04
N ASP A 36 17.16 -0.05 -2.31
CA ASP A 36 16.38 1.09 -2.83
C ASP A 36 14.99 0.68 -3.35
N TRP A 37 14.38 -0.35 -2.75
CA TRP A 37 13.03 -0.80 -3.14
C TRP A 37 11.97 -0.10 -2.32
N GLU A 38 10.90 0.28 -3.00
CA GLU A 38 9.73 0.91 -2.41
C GLU A 38 8.47 0.16 -2.84
N TRP A 39 7.59 -0.11 -1.87
CA TRP A 39 6.27 -0.67 -2.11
C TRP A 39 5.24 0.44 -2.01
N LEU A 40 4.61 0.77 -3.14
CA LEU A 40 3.53 1.74 -3.26
C LEU A 40 2.21 1.00 -3.14
N VAL A 41 1.54 1.14 -2.00
CA VAL A 41 0.35 0.34 -1.67
C VAL A 41 -0.93 1.08 -2.04
N SER A 42 -1.75 0.46 -2.87
CA SER A 42 -3.10 0.92 -3.20
C SER A 42 -4.16 0.27 -2.31
N GLU A 43 -3.95 -0.97 -1.87
CA GLU A 43 -4.99 -1.81 -1.28
C GLU A 43 -4.46 -2.68 -0.12
N TYR A 44 -5.35 -2.98 0.82
CA TYR A 44 -5.09 -3.87 1.96
C TYR A 44 -6.24 -4.86 2.13
N TYR A 45 -5.91 -6.16 2.13
CA TYR A 45 -6.85 -7.26 2.29
C TYR A 45 -6.65 -7.91 3.67
N PRO A 46 -7.50 -7.59 4.66
CA PRO A 46 -7.33 -8.07 6.03
C PRO A 46 -7.48 -9.59 6.17
N GLU A 47 -8.24 -10.25 5.29
CA GLU A 47 -8.46 -11.70 5.30
C GLU A 47 -7.18 -12.47 4.97
N ALA A 48 -6.35 -11.92 4.08
CA ALA A 48 -5.07 -12.47 3.69
C ALA A 48 -3.88 -11.83 4.42
N ASN A 49 -4.12 -10.78 5.22
CA ASN A 49 -3.11 -9.90 5.79
C ASN A 49 -2.08 -9.44 4.73
N ALA A 50 -2.57 -9.03 3.57
CA ALA A 50 -1.77 -8.75 2.39
C ALA A 50 -2.01 -7.33 1.86
N PHE A 51 -0.96 -6.72 1.31
CA PHE A 51 -1.02 -5.44 0.61
C PHE A 51 -0.82 -5.65 -0.88
N TYR A 52 -1.55 -4.89 -1.68
CA TYR A 52 -1.39 -4.86 -3.13
C TYR A 52 -1.00 -3.47 -3.61
N GLY A 53 -0.23 -3.45 -4.69
CA GLY A 53 0.31 -2.23 -5.23
C GLY A 53 1.53 -2.49 -6.12
N TYR A 54 2.36 -1.46 -6.28
CA TYR A 54 3.53 -1.51 -7.16
C TYR A 54 4.82 -1.63 -6.34
N VAL A 55 5.80 -2.32 -6.91
CA VAL A 55 7.18 -2.31 -6.41
C VAL A 55 8.00 -1.52 -7.40
N ILE A 56 8.67 -0.48 -6.92
CA ILE A 56 9.63 0.29 -7.70
C ILE A 56 11.02 0.16 -7.09
N LYS A 57 12.02 0.21 -7.95
CA LYS A 57 13.42 0.31 -7.58
C LYS A 57 13.90 1.68 -8.04
N ASP A 58 14.65 2.37 -7.18
CA ASP A 58 15.38 3.62 -7.47
C ASP A 58 14.65 4.94 -7.18
N GLY A 59 13.47 4.93 -6.54
CA GLY A 59 12.77 6.14 -6.08
C GLY A 59 12.47 7.19 -7.16
N ARG A 60 12.59 6.81 -8.44
CA ARG A 60 12.44 7.62 -9.65
C ARG A 60 11.43 6.98 -10.59
#